data_AF-A0A2Z5JJY7-F1
#
_entry.id   AF-A0A2Z5JJY7-F1
#
_cell.length_a   1.000
_cell.length_b   1.000
_cell.length_c   1.000
_cell.angle_alpha   90.00
_cell.angle_beta   90.00
_cell.angle_gamma   90.00
#
_symmetry.space_group_name_H-M   'P 1'
#
loop_
_entity.id
_entity.type
_entity.pdbx_description
1 polymer ?
#
loop_
_entity_poly.entity_id
_entity_poly.type
_entity_poly.pdbx_seq_one_letter_code
_entity_poly.pdbx_strand_id
1 'polypeptide(L)' 'MVSGQVRRTVRIRDGRTSTKTLRGGGPDGDAEEFAVLDRVGRLQLPDDHLRRYGRRHRVRLTADDDHIGVRPDA' A
#
# COMPACT_ATOMS: atom_id res chain seq x y z
N MET A 1 20.49 -16.65 -2.46
CA MET A 1 19.19 -15.96 -2.25
C MET A 1 19.26 -14.59 -2.90
N VAL A 2 18.39 -14.30 -3.88
CA VAL A 2 18.37 -13.02 -4.63
C VAL A 2 17.85 -11.83 -3.79
N SER A 3 17.29 -12.12 -2.61
CA SER A 3 16.65 -11.16 -1.71
C SER A 3 17.59 -10.12 -1.07
N GLY A 4 18.91 -10.36 -1.03
CA GLY A 4 19.88 -9.42 -0.44
C GLY A 4 20.30 -8.24 -1.35
N GLN A 5 20.02 -8.31 -2.66
CA GLN A 5 20.44 -7.29 -3.64
C GLN A 5 19.30 -6.38 -4.13
N VAL A 6 18.07 -6.62 -3.68
CA VAL A 6 16.90 -5.87 -4.15
C VAL A 6 16.57 -4.75 -3.15
N ARG A 7 16.95 -3.52 -3.49
CA ARG A 7 16.68 -2.31 -2.68
C ARG A 7 15.23 -1.81 -2.78
N ARG A 8 14.52 -2.21 -3.83
CA ARG A 8 13.14 -1.78 -4.13
C ARG A 8 12.38 -2.92 -4.78
N THR A 9 11.24 -3.29 -4.20
CA THR A 9 10.30 -4.24 -4.79
C THR A 9 9.00 -3.51 -5.10
N VAL A 10 8.46 -3.71 -6.31
CA VAL A 10 7.17 -3.13 -6.73
C VAL A 10 6.22 -4.27 -7.02
N ARG A 11 5.09 -4.31 -6.33
CA ARG A 11 4.01 -5.26 -6.59
C ARG A 11 3.05 -4.61 -7.60
N ILE A 12 2.76 -5.29 -8.69
CA ILE A 12 1.80 -4.86 -9.72
C ILE A 12 0.56 -5.74 -9.63
N ARG A 13 -0.63 -5.15 -9.63
CA ARG A 13 -1.94 -5.84 -9.71
C ARG A 13 -2.88 -5.12 -10.67
N ASP A 14 -3.59 -5.89 -11.49
CA ASP A 14 -4.51 -5.38 -12.53
C ASP A 14 -3.89 -4.28 -13.42
N GLY A 15 -2.61 -4.47 -13.79
CA GLY A 15 -1.85 -3.52 -14.61
C GLY A 15 -1.43 -2.23 -13.91
N ARG A 16 -1.63 -2.09 -12.59
CA ARG A 16 -1.22 -0.90 -11.81
C ARG A 16 -0.27 -1.26 -10.68
N THR A 17 0.59 -0.32 -10.32
CA THR A 17 1.44 -0.46 -9.13
C THR A 17 0.55 -0.47 -7.90
N SER A 18 0.66 -1.52 -7.08
CA SER A 18 -0.19 -1.76 -5.91
C SER A 18 0.55 -1.40 -4.62
N THR A 19 1.75 -1.96 -4.41
CA THR A 19 2.61 -1.58 -3.26
C THR A 19 4.09 -1.52 -3.66
N LYS A 20 4.87 -0.76 -2.89
CA LYS A 20 6.31 -0.61 -3.04
C LYS A 20 6.96 -0.89 -1.69
N THR A 21 7.80 -1.91 -1.64
CA THR A 21 8.64 -2.17 -0.47
C THR A 21 10.02 -1.55 -0.71
N LEU A 22 10.45 -0.70 0.22
CA LEU A 22 11.81 -0.16 0.26
C LEU A 22 12.56 -0.86 1.39
N ARG A 23 13.80 -1.26 1.13
CA ARG A 23 14.68 -1.84 2.15
C ARG A 23 15.86 -0.89 2.36
N GLY A 24 16.12 -0.53 3.62
CA GLY A 24 17.29 0.27 4.01
C GLY A 24 18.61 -0.40 3.58
N GLY A 25 19.66 0.40 3.36
CA GLY A 25 20.91 -0.06 2.75
C GLY A 25 21.80 -1.01 3.57
N GLY A 26 21.34 -1.52 4.71
CA GLY A 26 22.09 -2.40 5.61
C GLY A 26 21.49 -3.82 5.71
N PRO A 27 22.24 -4.80 6.24
CA PRO A 27 21.78 -6.17 6.44
C PRO A 27 20.53 -6.26 7.36
N ASP A 28 20.37 -5.29 8.26
CA ASP A 28 19.21 -5.13 9.14
C ASP A 28 18.27 -3.99 8.72
N GLY A 29 18.37 -3.52 7.48
CA GLY A 29 17.52 -2.43 6.99
C GLY A 29 16.05 -2.83 7.06
N ASP A 30 15.28 -2.12 7.88
CA ASP A 30 13.83 -2.31 8.02
C ASP A 30 13.17 -2.22 6.63
N ALA A 31 12.23 -3.14 6.40
CA ALA A 31 11.45 -3.17 5.17
C ALA A 31 10.17 -2.36 5.38
N GLU A 32 10.09 -1.21 4.73
CA GLU A 32 8.91 -0.35 4.77
C GLU A 32 8.04 -0.59 3.54
N GLU A 33 6.75 -0.91 3.75
CA GLU A 33 5.77 -1.07 2.68
C GLU A 33 4.96 0.21 2.51
N PHE A 34 4.98 0.75 1.28
CA PHE A 34 4.20 1.90 0.87
C PHE A 34 3.14 1.47 -0.14
N ALA A 35 1.93 1.99 -0.01
CA ALA A 35 0.96 1.96 -1.11
C ALA A 35 1.30 3.08 -2.11
N VAL A 36 1.19 2.79 -3.41
CA VAL A 36 1.53 3.77 -4.45
C VAL A 36 0.25 4.40 -4.99
N LEU A 37 0.20 5.72 -4.99
CA LEU A 37 -0.86 6.49 -5.63
C LEU A 37 -0.57 6.58 -7.14
N ASP A 38 -1.53 6.18 -7.98
CA ASP A 38 -1.40 6.38 -9.42
C ASP A 38 -1.60 7.86 -9.82
N ARG A 39 -1.31 8.20 -11.08
CA ARG A 39 -1.41 9.58 -11.59
C ARG A 39 -2.82 10.18 -11.47
N VAL A 40 -3.86 9.34 -11.42
CA VAL A 40 -5.25 9.80 -11.31
C VAL A 40 -5.80 9.63 -9.89
N GLY A 41 -4.93 9.39 -8.90
CA GLY A 41 -5.30 9.34 -7.49
C GLY A 41 -5.85 7.99 -7.01
N ARG A 42 -5.68 6.89 -7.75
CA ARG A 42 -6.13 5.57 -7.29
C ARG A 42 -5.08 4.93 -6.38
N LEU A 43 -5.55 4.40 -5.25
CA LEU A 43 -4.79 3.59 -4.31
C LEU A 43 -5.37 2.17 -4.30
N GLN A 44 -4.54 1.16 -4.55
CA GLN A 44 -4.94 -0.23 -4.30
C GLN A 44 -4.56 -0.62 -2.87
N LEU A 45 -5.54 -0.99 -2.07
CA LEU A 45 -5.28 -1.54 -0.73
C LEU A 45 -4.87 -3.01 -0.85
N PRO A 46 -3.86 -3.47 -0.11
CA PRO A 46 -3.49 -4.89 -0.07
C PRO A 46 -4.66 -5.78 0.38
N ASP A 47 -4.76 -6.99 -0.18
CA ASP A 47 -5.81 -7.96 0.15
C ASP A 47 -5.90 -8.22 1.66
N ASP A 48 -4.77 -8.29 2.36
CA ASP A 48 -4.74 -8.51 3.81
C ASP A 48 -5.39 -7.35 4.59
N HIS A 49 -5.25 -6.11 4.10
CA HIS A 49 -5.92 -4.95 4.69
C HIS A 49 -7.42 -5.00 4.40
N LEU A 50 -7.81 -5.31 3.16
CA LEU A 50 -9.23 -5.44 2.79
C LEU A 50 -9.93 -6.53 3.62
N ARG A 51 -9.26 -7.67 3.84
CA ARG A 51 -9.75 -8.78 4.67
C ARG A 51 -9.84 -8.40 6.15
N ARG A 52 -8.78 -7.80 6.72
CA ARG A 52 -8.73 -7.39 8.13
C ARG A 52 -9.85 -6.41 8.48
N TYR A 53 -10.19 -5.50 7.57
CA TYR A 53 -11.22 -4.47 7.80
C TYR A 53 -12.59 -4.81 7.18
N GLY A 54 -12.81 -6.06 6.76
CA GLY A 54 -14.13 -6.56 6.35
C GLY A 54 -14.78 -5.83 5.17
N ARG A 55 -13.99 -5.24 4.25
CA ARG A 55 -14.53 -4.26 3.29
C ARG A 55 -15.29 -4.90 2.13
N ARG A 56 -16.54 -4.47 1.94
CA ARG A 56 -17.36 -4.74 0.74
C ARG A 56 -17.86 -3.41 0.16
N HIS A 57 -17.64 -3.25 -1.15
CA HIS A 57 -18.20 -2.27 -2.08
C HIS A 57 -17.94 -0.76 -1.89
N ARG A 58 -18.11 -0.15 -0.71
CA ARG A 58 -18.01 1.31 -0.56
C ARG A 58 -17.29 1.72 0.72
N VAL A 59 -16.56 2.82 0.63
CA VAL A 59 -15.82 3.41 1.75
C VAL A 59 -16.09 4.89 1.78
N ARG A 60 -16.17 5.45 2.99
CA ARG A 60 -16.24 6.89 3.20
C ARG A 60 -14.83 7.45 3.36
N LEU A 61 -14.55 8.53 2.65
CA LEU A 61 -13.32 9.31 2.81
C LEU A 61 -13.59 10.45 3.79
N THR A 62 -12.73 10.61 4.79
CA THR A 62 -12.66 11.80 5.65
C THR A 62 -11.37 12.54 5.36
N ALA A 63 -11.43 13.87 5.33
CA ALA A 63 -10.23 14.70 5.27
C ALA A 63 -9.92 15.15 6.70
N ASP A 64 -8.72 14.80 7.16
CA ASP A 64 -8.12 15.23 8.41
C ASP A 64 -6.89 16.11 8.08
N ASP A 65 -6.32 16.83 9.04
CA ASP A 65 -5.29 17.86 8.77
C ASP A 65 -4.03 17.33 8.07
N ASP A 66 -3.66 16.08 8.32
CA ASP A 66 -2.45 15.43 7.82
C ASP A 66 -2.71 14.16 7.00
N HIS A 67 -3.97 13.69 6.90
CA HIS A 67 -4.29 12.45 6.22
C HIS A 67 -5.73 12.37 5.69
N ILE A 68 -5.95 11.37 4.83
CA ILE A 68 -7.28 10.95 4.42
C ILE A 68 -7.64 9.68 5.18
N GLY A 69 -8.69 9.75 6.00
CA GLY A 69 -9.25 8.59 6.67
C GLY A 69 -10.14 7.78 5.71
N VAL A 70 -10.01 6.46 5.72
CA VAL A 70 -10.87 5.55 4.96
C VAL A 70 -11.72 4.74 5.94
N ARG A 71 -13.04 4.88 5.92
CA ARG A 71 -13.96 4.23 6.88
C ARG A 71 -15.04 3.40 6.16
N PRO A 72 -15.64 2.38 6.79
CA PRO A 72 -16.79 1.68 6.22
C PRO A 72 -17.93 2.66 5.91
N ASP A 73 -18.67 2.43 4.82
CA ASP A 73 -19.99 3.03 4.67
C ASP A 73 -20.95 2.31 5.63
N ALA A 74 -21.85 3.05 6.27
CA ALA A 74 -22.73 2.53 7.32
C ALA A 74 -23.66 1.41 6.82
#